data_AF-A0A6I6CBI0-F1
#
_entry.id   AF-A0A6I6CBI0-F1
#
_cell.length_a   1.000
_cell.length_b   1.000
_cell.length_c   1.000
_cell.angle_alpha   90.00
_cell.angle_beta   90.00
_cell.angle_gamma   90.00
#
_symmetry.space_group_name_H-M   'P 1'
#
loop_
_entity.id
_entity.type
_entity.pdbx_description
1 polymer ?
#
loop_
_entity_poly.entity_id
_entity_poly.type
_entity_poly.pdbx_seq_one_letter_code
_entity_poly.pdbx_strand_id
1 'polypeptide(L)'
;MANQNDEKNNIQNDPKKRMEEIKKSNDLFKDVEIKEFIRPSRLGKDISISPNEGKPTLIKPRRKQEPLVSKEERKELEKTISDVTAELREKNENIIKQHKKLMKEENKFNKLVNKYSKKIEVMKNKGYSEEKVEKTIELKENYKNKLNQIHQNLLFVEAHQTFDPNMSLKDRRKQIYNNAYNSETRRAQKLIALREAANNKKQAFNWESHVDYSESVKPQPDKNAGHKREGSWDDELERFKKENK
;
A
#
# COMPACT_ATOMS: atom_id res chain seq x y z
N MET A 1 29.45 30.13 17.56
CA MET A 1 28.55 31.11 16.93
C MET A 1 29.37 32.15 16.19
N ALA A 2 29.77 31.81 14.97
CA ALA A 2 30.31 32.70 13.94
C ALA A 2 29.74 32.16 12.62
N ASN A 3 29.45 33.01 11.63
CA ASN A 3 28.90 32.73 10.28
C ASN A 3 27.56 33.41 9.94
N GLN A 4 27.14 34.47 10.64
CA GLN A 4 26.11 35.38 10.12
C GLN A 4 26.63 36.79 9.81
N ASN A 5 27.86 37.12 10.22
CA ASN A 5 28.47 38.43 9.98
C ASN A 5 29.27 38.49 8.66
N ASP A 6 29.70 37.35 8.10
CA ASP A 6 30.53 37.35 6.89
C ASP A 6 29.72 37.59 5.61
N GLU A 7 28.45 37.19 5.58
CA GLU A 7 27.59 37.41 4.40
C GLU A 7 27.16 38.89 4.26
N LYS A 8 27.07 39.65 5.35
CA LYS A 8 26.67 41.07 5.32
C LYS A 8 27.81 42.01 4.91
N ASN A 9 29.07 41.62 5.14
CA ASN A 9 30.23 42.43 4.76
C ASN A 9 30.54 42.41 3.26
N ASN A 10 29.97 41.46 2.50
CA ASN A 10 30.26 41.33 1.07
C ASN A 10 29.48 42.32 0.17
N ILE A 11 28.43 42.94 0.69
CA ILE A 11 27.56 43.85 -0.08
C ILE A 11 28.07 45.31 -0.04
N GLN A 12 28.84 45.69 1.00
CA GLN A 12 29.33 47.06 1.20
C GLN A 12 30.76 47.33 0.70
N ASN A 13 31.44 46.35 0.10
CA ASN A 13 32.82 46.54 -0.34
C ASN A 13 32.92 47.39 -1.62
N ASP A 14 33.66 48.50 -1.51
CA ASP A 14 33.97 49.46 -2.57
C ASP A 14 34.43 48.76 -3.87
N PRO A 15 33.93 49.15 -5.06
CA PRO A 15 34.21 48.46 -6.32
C PRO A 15 35.70 48.42 -6.69
N LYS A 16 36.50 49.37 -6.19
CA LYS A 16 37.96 49.38 -6.38
C LYS A 16 38.66 48.24 -5.65
N LYS A 17 38.23 47.91 -4.42
CA LYS A 17 38.79 46.79 -3.65
C LYS A 17 38.45 45.45 -4.31
N ARG A 18 37.22 45.30 -4.80
CA ARG A 18 36.80 44.13 -5.60
C ARG A 18 37.65 43.95 -6.87
N MET A 19 37.97 45.03 -7.57
CA MET A 19 38.84 44.98 -8.76
C MET A 19 40.28 44.55 -8.44
N GLU A 20 40.83 44.98 -7.29
CA GLU A 20 42.16 44.54 -6.86
C GLU A 20 42.19 43.07 -6.42
N GLU A 21 41.12 42.58 -5.78
CA GLU A 21 40.96 41.17 -5.44
C GLU A 21 40.85 40.28 -6.68
N ILE A 22 40.09 40.70 -7.71
CA ILE A 22 39.99 39.98 -8.99
C ILE A 22 41.34 39.96 -9.74
N LYS A 23 42.13 41.04 -9.64
CA LYS A 23 43.49 41.02 -10.21
C LYS A 23 44.40 40.02 -9.48
N LYS A 24 44.29 39.91 -8.16
CA LYS A 24 45.03 38.94 -7.35
C LYS A 24 44.52 37.50 -7.50
N SER A 25 43.24 37.30 -7.85
CA SER A 25 42.72 35.94 -8.07
C SER A 25 43.38 35.24 -9.26
N ASN A 26 43.81 35.99 -10.28
CA ASN A 26 44.53 35.40 -11.41
C ASN A 26 45.94 34.92 -11.04
N ASP A 27 46.56 35.47 -9.99
CA ASP A 27 47.85 34.98 -9.49
C ASP A 27 47.70 33.68 -8.69
N LEU A 28 46.55 33.44 -8.05
CA LEU A 28 46.23 32.20 -7.32
C LEU A 28 46.07 30.96 -8.23
N PHE A 29 45.88 31.15 -9.54
CA PHE A 29 45.71 30.06 -10.51
C PHE A 29 46.98 29.75 -11.33
N LYS A 30 48.09 30.49 -11.13
CA LYS A 30 49.31 30.32 -11.96
C LYS A 30 50.08 29.03 -11.69
N ASP A 31 49.92 28.43 -10.50
CA ASP A 31 50.67 27.24 -10.07
C ASP A 31 49.82 25.95 -9.99
N VAL A 32 48.56 25.98 -10.43
CA VAL A 32 47.69 24.79 -10.42
C VAL A 32 47.88 24.02 -11.73
N GLU A 33 48.58 22.89 -11.68
CA GLU A 33 48.73 22.00 -12.84
C GLU A 33 47.35 21.61 -13.40
N ILE A 34 47.18 21.74 -14.71
CA ILE A 34 45.91 21.57 -15.46
C ILE A 34 45.29 20.16 -15.29
N LYS A 35 45.99 19.22 -14.66
CA LYS A 35 45.55 17.83 -14.41
C LYS A 35 44.50 17.68 -13.31
N GLU A 36 44.28 18.67 -12.44
CA GLU A 36 43.27 18.58 -11.37
C GLU A 36 41.88 19.11 -11.77
N PHE A 37 41.75 19.69 -12.97
CA PHE A 37 40.45 20.09 -13.49
C PHE A 37 39.86 18.99 -14.39
N ILE A 38 38.91 18.23 -13.84
CA ILE A 38 38.04 17.38 -14.66
C ILE A 38 37.12 18.30 -15.47
N ARG A 39 37.51 18.64 -16.70
CA ARG A 39 36.57 19.14 -17.69
C ARG A 39 35.72 17.97 -18.15
N PRO A 40 34.38 18.00 -18.02
CA PRO A 40 33.53 17.03 -18.69
C PRO A 40 33.57 17.31 -20.19
N SER A 41 34.56 16.76 -20.91
CA SER A 41 34.58 16.83 -22.37
C SER A 41 33.56 15.85 -22.92
N ARG A 42 32.44 16.37 -23.42
CA ARG A 42 31.56 15.59 -24.30
C ARG A 42 32.30 15.34 -25.61
N LEU A 43 32.49 14.06 -25.92
CA LEU A 43 32.76 13.50 -27.24
C LEU A 43 34.05 13.94 -27.96
N GLY A 44 34.89 12.93 -28.24
CA GLY A 44 35.80 12.95 -29.39
C GLY A 44 37.22 13.40 -29.10
N LYS A 45 38.06 12.47 -28.64
CA LYS A 45 39.41 12.23 -29.20
C LYS A 45 40.01 10.99 -28.55
N ASP A 46 40.48 10.09 -29.39
CA ASP A 46 41.19 8.88 -29.04
C ASP A 46 42.39 9.23 -28.16
N ILE A 47 42.28 8.95 -26.87
CA ILE A 47 43.42 8.94 -25.96
C ILE A 47 44.02 7.54 -26.12
N SER A 48 45.11 7.47 -26.88
CA SER A 48 46.03 6.34 -26.90
C SER A 48 46.60 6.14 -25.50
N ILE A 49 45.96 5.26 -24.73
CA ILE A 49 46.45 4.82 -23.43
C ILE A 49 47.73 4.03 -23.67
N SER A 50 48.87 4.61 -23.28
CA SER A 50 50.15 3.91 -23.20
C SER A 50 50.01 2.65 -22.32
N PRO A 51 50.59 1.49 -22.67
CA PRO A 51 50.27 0.20 -22.03
C PRO A 51 50.74 0.05 -20.57
N ASN A 52 51.33 1.08 -19.94
CA ASN A 52 52.18 0.90 -18.77
C ASN A 52 51.81 1.67 -17.49
N GLU A 53 50.63 2.28 -17.39
CA GLU A 53 50.19 2.87 -16.12
C GLU A 53 48.76 2.48 -15.74
N GLY A 54 48.66 1.76 -14.62
CA GLY A 54 47.44 1.70 -13.81
C GLY A 54 46.44 0.61 -14.22
N LYS A 55 46.65 -0.61 -13.73
CA LYS A 55 45.55 -1.58 -13.56
C LYS A 55 44.36 -0.85 -12.91
N PRO A 56 43.12 -0.96 -13.42
CA PRO A 56 41.98 -0.33 -12.77
C PRO A 56 41.89 -0.86 -11.34
N THR A 57 42.08 0.01 -10.35
CA THR A 57 41.92 -0.33 -8.94
C THR A 57 40.48 -0.76 -8.71
N LEU A 58 40.25 -2.07 -8.71
CA LEU A 58 38.98 -2.67 -8.35
C LEU A 58 38.64 -2.20 -6.92
N ILE A 59 37.68 -1.29 -6.79
CA ILE A 59 37.23 -0.79 -5.49
C ILE A 59 36.63 -1.98 -4.74
N LYS A 60 37.39 -2.53 -3.79
CA LYS A 60 36.91 -3.60 -2.93
C LYS A 60 35.75 -3.05 -2.08
N PRO A 61 34.62 -3.77 -1.96
CA PRO A 61 33.54 -3.34 -1.08
C PRO A 61 34.09 -3.14 0.33
N ARG A 62 33.72 -2.02 0.97
CA ARG A 62 34.10 -1.74 2.35
C ARG A 62 33.64 -2.91 3.23
N ARG A 63 34.54 -3.44 4.07
CA ARG A 63 34.17 -4.47 5.06
C ARG A 63 33.03 -3.91 5.91
N LYS A 64 31.93 -4.66 6.03
CA LYS A 64 30.84 -4.30 6.94
C LYS A 64 31.45 -4.20 8.34
N GLN A 65 31.38 -3.01 8.96
CA GLN A 65 31.67 -2.91 10.38
C GLN A 65 30.63 -3.76 11.10
N GLU A 66 31.08 -4.78 11.82
CA GLU A 66 30.20 -5.43 12.78
C GLU A 66 29.82 -4.39 13.83
N PRO A 67 28.54 -4.32 14.21
CA PRO A 67 28.14 -3.43 15.29
C PRO A 67 28.92 -3.84 16.56
N LEU A 68 29.38 -2.83 17.30
CA LEU A 68 30.10 -2.98 18.57
C LEU A 68 29.12 -3.45 19.64
N VAL A 69 28.76 -4.73 19.58
CA VAL A 69 27.84 -5.39 20.51
C VAL A 69 28.64 -6.43 21.27
N SER A 70 28.57 -6.39 22.60
CA SER A 70 29.21 -7.38 23.47
C SER A 70 28.69 -8.79 23.15
N LYS A 71 29.48 -9.83 23.45
CA LYS A 71 29.03 -11.23 23.28
C LYS A 71 27.78 -11.54 24.11
N GLU A 72 27.62 -10.87 25.25
CA GLU A 72 26.45 -11.03 26.12
C GLU A 72 25.21 -10.37 25.50
N GLU A 73 25.34 -9.11 25.07
CA GLU A 73 24.29 -8.38 24.36
C GLU A 73 23.85 -9.10 23.06
N ARG A 74 24.78 -9.73 22.33
CA ARG A 74 24.43 -10.55 21.14
C ARG A 74 23.55 -11.75 21.53
N LYS A 75 23.85 -12.45 22.63
CA LYS A 75 23.04 -13.58 23.12
C LYS A 75 21.65 -13.13 23.57
N GLU A 76 21.55 -11.97 24.23
CA GLU A 76 20.27 -11.39 24.63
C GLU A 76 19.44 -10.98 23.41
N LEU A 77 20.07 -10.38 22.40
CA LEU A 77 19.41 -10.06 21.13
C LEU A 77 18.95 -11.32 20.38
N GLU A 78 19.78 -12.37 20.32
CA GLU A 78 19.38 -13.64 19.70
C GLU A 78 18.19 -14.28 20.42
N LYS A 79 18.20 -14.25 21.76
CA LYS A 79 17.09 -14.76 22.57
C LYS A 79 15.82 -13.96 22.35
N THR A 80 15.88 -12.63 22.40
CA THR A 80 14.71 -11.76 22.17
C THR A 80 14.16 -11.90 20.76
N ILE A 81 15.01 -12.03 19.73
CA ILE A 81 14.57 -12.33 18.37
C ILE A 81 13.87 -13.69 18.31
N SER A 82 14.44 -14.71 18.96
CA SER A 82 13.82 -16.04 19.03
C SER A 82 12.44 -16.00 19.71
N ASP A 83 12.33 -15.32 20.85
CA ASP A 83 11.08 -15.21 21.60
C ASP A 83 10.00 -14.45 20.79
N VAL A 84 10.37 -13.31 20.19
CA VAL A 84 9.46 -12.52 19.33
C VAL A 84 9.02 -13.32 18.11
N THR A 85 9.92 -14.05 17.46
CA THR A 85 9.57 -14.87 16.28
C THR A 85 8.67 -16.04 16.65
N ALA A 86 8.88 -16.66 17.81
CA ALA A 86 7.99 -17.71 18.33
C ALA A 86 6.59 -17.15 18.62
N GLU A 87 6.49 -16.01 19.31
CA GLU A 87 5.21 -15.35 19.61
C GLU A 87 4.45 -14.98 18.33
N LEU A 88 5.14 -14.42 17.33
CA LEU A 88 4.53 -14.05 16.05
C LEU A 88 4.00 -15.29 15.32
N ARG A 89 4.75 -16.39 15.34
CA ARG A 89 4.32 -17.66 14.74
C ARG A 89 3.07 -18.20 15.42
N GLU A 90 3.04 -18.21 16.75
CA GLU A 90 1.88 -18.70 17.51
C GLU A 90 0.63 -17.84 17.25
N LYS A 91 0.78 -16.51 17.23
CA LYS A 91 -0.31 -15.59 16.86
C LYS A 91 -0.83 -15.90 15.46
N ASN A 92 0.05 -16.08 14.47
CA ASN A 92 -0.36 -16.43 13.10
C ASN A 92 -1.10 -17.77 13.03
N GLU A 93 -0.62 -18.81 13.72
CA GLU A 93 -1.29 -20.11 13.77
C GLU A 93 -2.68 -20.00 14.40
N ASN A 94 -2.83 -19.19 15.46
CA ASN A 94 -4.12 -18.94 16.11
C ASN A 94 -5.10 -18.21 15.19
N ILE A 95 -4.63 -17.20 14.44
CA ILE A 95 -5.46 -16.50 13.46
C ILE A 95 -5.90 -17.46 12.33
N ILE A 96 -5.02 -18.33 11.83
CA ILE A 96 -5.36 -19.35 10.81
C ILE A 96 -6.42 -20.33 11.35
N LYS A 97 -6.27 -20.79 12.60
CA LYS A 97 -7.25 -21.69 13.24
C LYS A 97 -8.62 -21.01 13.38
N GLN A 98 -8.65 -19.76 13.81
CA GLN A 98 -9.88 -18.98 13.93
C GLN A 98 -10.55 -18.76 12.57
N HIS A 99 -9.78 -18.38 11.55
CA HIS A 99 -10.28 -18.23 10.18
C HIS A 99 -10.94 -19.51 9.66
N LYS A 100 -10.26 -20.66 9.80
CA LYS A 100 -10.81 -21.96 9.40
C LYS A 100 -12.10 -22.32 10.17
N LYS A 101 -12.19 -21.95 11.44
CA LYS A 101 -13.41 -22.17 12.24
C LYS A 101 -14.56 -21.32 11.71
N LEU A 102 -14.34 -20.03 11.46
CA LEU A 102 -15.35 -19.13 10.91
C LEU A 102 -15.84 -19.58 9.53
N MET A 103 -14.94 -20.02 8.63
CA MET A 103 -15.31 -20.56 7.32
C MET A 103 -16.18 -21.84 7.41
N LYS A 104 -15.95 -22.70 8.42
CA LYS A 104 -16.79 -23.88 8.65
C LYS A 104 -18.18 -23.49 9.16
N GLU A 105 -18.24 -22.50 10.05
CA GLU A 105 -19.49 -21.97 10.58
C GLU A 105 -20.29 -21.27 9.48
N GLU A 106 -19.65 -20.47 8.63
CA GLU A 106 -20.25 -19.83 7.47
C GLU A 106 -20.95 -20.86 6.57
N ASN A 107 -20.23 -21.92 6.19
CA ASN A 107 -20.78 -23.00 5.37
C ASN A 107 -21.99 -23.68 6.01
N LYS A 108 -21.97 -23.84 7.34
CA LYS A 108 -23.10 -24.42 8.09
C LYS A 108 -24.32 -23.50 8.03
N PHE A 109 -24.15 -22.20 8.26
CA PHE A 109 -25.26 -21.24 8.22
C PHE A 109 -25.79 -21.03 6.80
N ASN A 110 -24.93 -21.00 5.78
CA ASN A 110 -25.35 -20.97 4.38
C ASN A 110 -26.24 -22.17 4.01
N LYS A 111 -25.88 -23.38 4.43
CA LYS A 111 -26.72 -24.58 4.23
C LYS A 111 -28.08 -24.44 4.92
N LEU A 112 -28.13 -23.88 6.13
CA LEU A 112 -29.38 -23.65 6.85
C LEU A 112 -30.24 -22.60 6.14
N VAL A 113 -29.68 -21.45 5.77
CA VAL A 113 -30.40 -20.40 5.02
C VAL A 113 -31.01 -20.94 3.73
N ASN A 114 -30.26 -21.76 2.98
CA ASN A 114 -30.75 -22.41 1.76
C ASN A 114 -31.86 -23.43 2.06
N LYS A 115 -31.70 -24.26 3.10
CA LYS A 115 -32.71 -25.22 3.53
C LYS A 115 -34.03 -24.53 3.91
N TYR A 116 -33.96 -23.46 4.69
CA TYR A 116 -35.15 -22.72 5.11
C TYR A 116 -35.76 -21.92 3.96
N SER A 117 -34.96 -21.39 3.03
CA SER A 117 -35.49 -20.75 1.82
C SER A 117 -36.33 -21.72 0.97
N LYS A 118 -35.81 -22.93 0.72
CA LYS A 118 -36.57 -24.00 0.03
C LYS A 118 -37.81 -24.41 0.82
N LYS A 119 -37.70 -24.51 2.15
CA LYS A 119 -38.83 -24.88 3.02
C LYS A 119 -39.95 -23.84 2.92
N ILE A 120 -39.62 -22.54 2.95
CA ILE A 120 -40.59 -21.44 2.82
C ILE A 120 -41.31 -21.52 1.47
N GLU A 121 -40.58 -21.74 0.38
CA GLU A 121 -41.15 -21.89 -0.95
C GLU A 121 -42.14 -23.08 -1.03
N VAL A 122 -41.75 -24.23 -0.49
CA VAL A 122 -42.64 -25.41 -0.40
C VAL A 122 -43.87 -25.15 0.48
N MET A 123 -43.71 -24.45 1.61
CA MET A 123 -44.83 -24.14 2.51
C MET A 123 -45.81 -23.15 1.88
N LYS A 124 -45.31 -22.17 1.11
CA LYS A 124 -46.15 -21.26 0.32
C LYS A 124 -46.92 -22.02 -0.76
N ASN A 125 -46.25 -22.89 -1.52
CA ASN A 125 -46.89 -23.66 -2.61
C ASN A 125 -47.93 -24.67 -2.12
N LYS A 126 -47.78 -25.18 -0.88
CA LYS A 126 -48.69 -26.17 -0.28
C LYS A 126 -49.82 -25.55 0.57
N GLY A 127 -49.89 -24.21 0.66
CA GLY A 127 -50.97 -23.52 1.39
C GLY A 127 -50.94 -23.75 2.91
N TYR A 128 -49.76 -23.82 3.53
CA TYR A 128 -49.66 -23.85 5.00
C TYR A 128 -50.13 -22.53 5.62
N SER A 129 -50.60 -22.60 6.88
CA SER A 129 -51.03 -21.41 7.65
C SER A 129 -49.95 -20.33 7.71
N GLU A 130 -50.35 -19.06 7.55
CA GLU A 130 -49.45 -17.90 7.51
C GLU A 130 -48.52 -17.82 8.73
N GLU A 131 -49.03 -18.07 9.95
CA GLU A 131 -48.21 -18.07 11.17
C GLU A 131 -47.02 -19.05 11.14
N LYS A 132 -47.20 -20.22 10.51
CA LYS A 132 -46.12 -21.22 10.39
C LYS A 132 -45.08 -20.77 9.38
N VAL A 133 -45.50 -20.05 8.33
CA VAL A 133 -44.61 -19.49 7.32
C VAL A 133 -43.81 -18.34 7.94
N GLU A 134 -44.46 -17.46 8.70
CA GLU A 134 -43.82 -16.32 9.37
C GLU A 134 -42.75 -16.76 10.37
N LYS A 135 -43.06 -17.71 11.26
CA LYS A 135 -42.06 -18.31 12.18
C LYS A 135 -40.85 -18.89 11.44
N THR A 136 -41.05 -19.45 10.25
CA THR A 136 -39.94 -19.98 9.44
C THR A 136 -39.15 -18.90 8.71
N ILE A 137 -39.76 -17.76 8.41
CA ILE A 137 -39.08 -16.57 7.90
C ILE A 137 -38.21 -15.97 9.01
N GLU A 138 -38.73 -15.80 10.23
CA GLU A 138 -37.97 -15.32 11.39
C GLU A 138 -36.74 -16.20 11.67
N LEU A 139 -36.90 -17.53 11.61
CA LEU A 139 -35.78 -18.46 11.75
C LEU A 139 -34.72 -18.26 10.66
N LYS A 140 -35.14 -18.04 9.40
CA LYS A 140 -34.23 -17.74 8.29
C LYS A 140 -33.48 -16.43 8.53
N GLU A 141 -34.17 -15.39 8.99
CA GLU A 141 -33.56 -14.09 9.30
C GLU A 141 -32.53 -14.21 10.43
N ASN A 142 -32.84 -14.95 11.48
CA ASN A 142 -31.90 -15.23 12.56
C ASN A 142 -30.62 -15.92 12.05
N TYR A 143 -30.74 -16.87 11.12
CA TYR A 143 -29.56 -17.49 10.48
C TYR A 143 -28.81 -16.52 9.58
N LYS A 144 -29.51 -15.62 8.87
CA LYS A 144 -28.89 -14.59 8.04
C LYS A 144 -28.12 -13.57 8.89
N ASN A 145 -28.67 -13.16 10.04
CA ASN A 145 -27.99 -12.25 10.97
C ASN A 145 -26.71 -12.88 11.52
N LYS A 146 -26.74 -14.17 11.89
CA LYS A 146 -25.55 -14.91 12.29
C LYS A 146 -24.52 -15.04 11.15
N LEU A 147 -24.98 -15.24 9.91
CA LEU A 147 -24.11 -15.24 8.73
C LEU A 147 -23.39 -13.90 8.57
N ASN A 148 -24.13 -12.78 8.68
CA ASN A 148 -23.55 -11.44 8.59
C ASN A 148 -22.50 -11.19 9.68
N GLN A 149 -22.75 -11.63 10.92
CA GLN A 149 -21.76 -11.55 12.01
C GLN A 149 -20.49 -12.35 11.68
N ILE A 150 -20.63 -13.54 11.09
CA ILE A 150 -19.47 -14.34 10.66
C ILE A 150 -18.70 -13.64 9.55
N HIS A 151 -19.38 -13.02 8.58
CA HIS A 151 -18.73 -12.24 7.52
C HIS A 151 -17.96 -11.04 8.07
N GLN A 152 -18.53 -10.30 9.04
CA GLN A 152 -17.83 -9.22 9.72
C GLN A 152 -16.58 -9.72 10.47
N ASN A 153 -16.68 -10.86 11.15
CA ASN A 153 -15.55 -11.46 11.85
C ASN A 153 -14.46 -11.97 10.89
N LEU A 154 -14.84 -12.50 9.72
CA LEU A 154 -13.89 -12.91 8.68
C LEU A 154 -13.13 -11.72 8.11
N LEU A 155 -13.81 -10.59 7.84
CA LEU A 155 -13.16 -9.36 7.37
C LEU A 155 -12.11 -8.84 8.37
N PHE A 156 -12.41 -8.88 9.67
CA PHE A 156 -11.46 -8.49 10.70
C PHE A 156 -10.23 -9.40 10.74
N VAL A 157 -10.44 -10.72 10.62
CA VAL A 157 -9.36 -11.72 10.61
C VAL A 157 -8.49 -11.61 9.35
N GLU A 158 -9.09 -11.36 8.18
CA GLU A 158 -8.37 -11.16 6.91
C GLU A 158 -7.50 -9.88 6.91
N ALA A 159 -7.95 -8.81 7.57
CA ALA A 159 -7.15 -7.59 7.71
C ALA A 159 -5.86 -7.81 8.50
N HIS A 160 -5.85 -8.76 9.44
CA HIS A 160 -4.65 -9.17 10.18
C HIS A 160 -3.77 -10.18 9.42
N GLN A 161 -4.28 -10.79 8.35
CA GLN A 161 -3.58 -11.82 7.55
C GLN A 161 -3.09 -11.34 6.17
N THR A 162 -3.53 -10.18 5.70
CA THR A 162 -3.36 -9.77 4.31
C THR A 162 -1.91 -9.50 3.93
N PHE A 163 -1.05 -9.18 4.89
CA PHE A 163 0.38 -8.98 4.67
C PHE A 163 1.20 -9.63 5.78
N ASP A 164 2.16 -10.46 5.38
CA ASP A 164 3.16 -10.97 6.31
C ASP A 164 4.03 -9.80 6.79
N PRO A 165 4.21 -9.60 8.11
CA PRO A 165 5.08 -8.54 8.64
C PRO A 165 6.52 -8.61 8.10
N ASN A 166 6.98 -9.81 7.73
CA ASN A 166 8.33 -10.05 7.21
C ASN A 166 8.43 -10.02 5.68
N MET A 167 7.34 -9.70 4.97
CA MET A 167 7.34 -9.71 3.51
C MET A 167 8.15 -8.54 2.94
N SER A 168 8.92 -8.80 1.89
CA SER A 168 9.66 -7.74 1.20
C SER A 168 8.70 -6.73 0.55
N LEU A 169 9.11 -5.47 0.43
CA LEU A 169 8.31 -4.44 -0.23
C LEU A 169 7.94 -4.81 -1.67
N LYS A 170 8.81 -5.57 -2.35
CA LYS A 170 8.58 -6.10 -3.70
C LYS A 170 7.46 -7.14 -3.71
N ASP A 171 7.46 -8.08 -2.77
CA ASP A 171 6.43 -9.12 -2.67
C ASP A 171 5.09 -8.53 -2.25
N ARG A 172 5.11 -7.52 -1.37
CA ARG A 172 3.93 -6.75 -0.98
C ARG A 172 3.27 -6.07 -2.17
N ARG A 173 4.06 -5.36 -2.98
CA ARG A 173 3.59 -4.73 -4.21
C ARG A 173 3.01 -5.76 -5.18
N LYS A 174 3.71 -6.89 -5.37
CA LYS A 174 3.23 -7.99 -6.22
C LYS A 174 1.87 -8.53 -5.75
N GLN A 175 1.69 -8.74 -4.45
CA GLN A 175 0.43 -9.22 -3.89
C GLN A 175 -0.70 -8.20 -4.04
N ILE A 176 -0.43 -6.91 -3.84
CA ILE A 176 -1.40 -5.82 -4.09
C ILE A 176 -1.83 -5.81 -5.56
N TYR A 177 -0.88 -5.87 -6.50
CA TYR A 177 -1.21 -5.88 -7.93
C TYR A 177 -1.97 -7.13 -8.35
N ASN A 178 -1.60 -8.30 -7.84
CA ASN A 178 -2.34 -9.53 -8.10
C ASN A 178 -3.77 -9.47 -7.54
N ASN A 179 -3.96 -8.92 -6.35
CA ASN A 179 -5.28 -8.75 -5.76
C ASN A 179 -6.14 -7.78 -6.59
N ALA A 180 -5.58 -6.65 -7.01
CA ALA A 180 -6.25 -5.69 -7.89
C ALA A 180 -6.64 -6.33 -9.22
N TYR A 181 -5.70 -7.01 -9.89
CA TYR A 181 -5.96 -7.72 -11.15
C TYR A 181 -7.04 -8.80 -11.01
N ASN A 182 -6.99 -9.60 -9.94
CA ASN A 182 -8.00 -10.61 -9.64
C ASN A 182 -9.39 -10.00 -9.36
N SER A 183 -9.43 -8.82 -8.73
CA SER A 183 -10.68 -8.10 -8.49
C SER A 183 -11.29 -7.56 -9.79
N GLU A 184 -10.47 -7.03 -10.69
CA GLU A 184 -10.92 -6.53 -11.99
C GLU A 184 -11.39 -7.66 -12.91
N THR A 185 -10.65 -8.77 -12.95
CA THR A 185 -11.06 -9.96 -13.73
C THR A 185 -12.36 -10.55 -13.22
N ARG A 186 -12.55 -10.67 -11.89
CA ARG A 186 -13.85 -11.08 -11.32
C ARG A 186 -14.98 -10.11 -11.66
N ARG A 187 -14.71 -8.80 -11.62
CA ARG A 187 -15.69 -7.77 -12.02
C ARG A 187 -16.08 -7.93 -13.49
N ALA A 188 -15.10 -8.12 -14.38
CA ALA A 188 -15.33 -8.34 -15.81
C ALA A 188 -16.14 -9.62 -16.07
N GLN A 189 -15.77 -10.73 -15.43
CA GLN A 189 -16.52 -11.99 -15.51
C GLN A 189 -17.96 -11.84 -15.02
N LYS A 190 -18.18 -11.09 -13.93
CA LYS A 190 -19.52 -10.79 -13.44
C LYS A 190 -20.33 -10.00 -14.47
N LEU A 191 -19.75 -8.99 -15.10
CA LEU A 191 -20.41 -8.22 -16.16
C LEU A 191 -20.75 -9.08 -17.38
N ILE A 192 -19.88 -10.02 -17.76
CA ILE A 192 -20.15 -10.98 -18.84
C ILE A 192 -21.31 -11.88 -18.46
N ALA A 193 -21.27 -12.50 -17.27
CA ALA A 193 -22.35 -13.35 -16.78
C ALA A 193 -23.70 -12.60 -16.66
N LEU A 194 -23.66 -11.32 -16.29
CA LEU A 194 -24.84 -10.45 -16.26
C LEU A 194 -25.40 -10.19 -17.66
N ARG A 195 -24.53 -9.92 -18.64
CA ARG A 195 -24.92 -9.75 -20.04
C ARG A 195 -25.55 -11.02 -20.61
N GLU A 196 -24.95 -12.18 -20.31
CA GLU A 196 -25.47 -13.49 -20.72
C GLU A 196 -26.82 -13.82 -20.08
N ALA A 197 -26.99 -13.53 -18.78
CA ALA A 197 -28.25 -13.73 -18.07
C ALA A 197 -29.38 -12.85 -18.64
N ALA A 198 -29.08 -11.59 -18.97
CA ALA A 198 -30.02 -10.66 -19.60
C ALA A 198 -30.46 -11.15 -20.99
N ASN A 199 -29.52 -11.63 -21.82
CA ASN A 199 -29.85 -12.19 -23.14
C ASN A 199 -30.71 -13.46 -23.04
N ASN A 200 -30.54 -14.25 -21.99
CA ASN A 200 -31.27 -15.51 -21.77
C ASN A 200 -32.61 -15.35 -21.04
N LYS A 201 -33.11 -14.12 -20.84
CA LYS A 201 -34.37 -13.79 -20.11
C LYS A 201 -34.47 -14.38 -18.69
N LYS A 202 -33.35 -14.85 -18.12
CA LYS A 202 -33.30 -15.37 -16.76
C LYS A 202 -32.91 -14.23 -15.83
N GLN A 203 -33.95 -13.53 -15.37
CA GLN A 203 -33.93 -12.57 -14.26
C GLN A 203 -33.26 -11.23 -14.57
N ALA A 204 -34.04 -10.15 -14.45
CA ALA A 204 -33.54 -8.78 -14.52
C ALA A 204 -32.64 -8.49 -13.32
N PHE A 205 -31.49 -7.87 -13.58
CA PHE A 205 -30.49 -7.50 -12.60
C PHE A 205 -31.06 -6.58 -11.51
N ASN A 206 -30.91 -6.95 -10.23
CA ASN A 206 -31.28 -6.09 -9.10
C ASN A 206 -30.04 -5.39 -8.51
N TRP A 207 -29.92 -4.10 -8.82
CA TRP A 207 -28.86 -3.20 -8.32
C TRP A 207 -28.85 -3.06 -6.79
N GLU A 208 -29.96 -3.31 -6.10
CA GLU A 208 -30.07 -3.14 -4.63
C GLU A 208 -29.26 -4.17 -3.83
N SER A 209 -28.83 -5.27 -4.45
CA SER A 209 -28.11 -6.37 -3.79
C SER A 209 -26.60 -6.37 -4.03
N HIS A 210 -26.08 -5.36 -4.71
CA HIS A 210 -24.68 -5.34 -5.11
C HIS A 210 -23.77 -5.01 -3.92
N VAL A 211 -23.09 -6.03 -3.38
CA VAL A 211 -21.98 -5.81 -2.44
C VAL A 211 -20.83 -5.18 -3.22
N ASP A 212 -20.40 -3.99 -2.80
CA ASP A 212 -19.34 -3.23 -3.46
C ASP A 212 -17.98 -3.83 -3.08
N TYR A 213 -17.50 -4.79 -3.89
CA TYR A 213 -16.20 -5.44 -3.68
C TYR A 213 -15.01 -4.48 -3.82
N SER A 214 -15.23 -3.23 -4.24
CA SER A 214 -14.20 -2.19 -4.29
C SER A 214 -13.63 -1.83 -2.91
N GLU A 215 -14.35 -2.12 -1.82
CA GLU A 215 -13.86 -1.85 -0.45
C GLU A 215 -12.67 -2.72 -0.04
N SER A 216 -12.46 -3.87 -0.70
CA SER A 216 -11.29 -4.73 -0.46
C SER A 216 -9.96 -4.18 -1.02
N VAL A 217 -10.02 -3.14 -1.85
CA VAL A 217 -8.85 -2.47 -2.47
C VAL A 217 -8.91 -0.96 -2.25
N LYS A 218 -9.66 -0.47 -1.25
CA LYS A 218 -9.47 0.92 -0.81
C LYS A 218 -8.20 0.94 0.03
N PRO A 219 -7.11 1.64 -0.39
CA PRO A 219 -6.03 1.93 0.55
C PRO A 219 -6.69 2.59 1.76
N GLN A 220 -6.35 2.13 2.98
CA GLN A 220 -6.82 2.77 4.20
C GLN A 220 -6.72 4.28 4.01
N PRO A 221 -7.77 5.05 4.28
CA PRO A 221 -7.71 6.49 4.12
C PRO A 221 -6.59 7.00 5.01
N ASP A 222 -5.47 7.36 4.38
CA ASP A 222 -4.37 8.02 5.05
C ASP A 222 -4.96 9.25 5.72
N LYS A 223 -4.85 9.33 7.05
CA LYS A 223 -5.28 10.50 7.82
C LYS A 223 -4.52 11.78 7.42
N ASN A 224 -3.50 11.65 6.56
CA ASN A 224 -2.72 12.72 5.95
C ASN A 224 -3.02 12.95 4.45
N ALA A 225 -4.05 12.34 3.87
CA ALA A 225 -4.56 12.72 2.54
C ALA A 225 -5.37 14.03 2.63
N GLY A 226 -4.70 15.10 3.08
CA GLY A 226 -5.21 16.46 2.95
C GLY A 226 -5.41 16.75 1.46
N HIS A 227 -6.58 17.28 1.12
CA HIS A 227 -7.05 17.62 -0.24
C HIS A 227 -7.74 16.48 -1.01
N LYS A 228 -8.77 15.88 -0.42
CA LYS A 228 -9.93 15.50 -1.22
C LYS A 228 -10.78 16.77 -1.42
N ARG A 229 -11.13 17.10 -2.67
CA ARG A 229 -12.07 18.20 -2.98
C ARG A 229 -13.39 17.92 -2.27
N GLU A 230 -13.89 18.88 -1.50
CA GLU A 230 -15.12 18.73 -0.70
C GLU A 230 -16.40 19.05 -1.48
N GLY A 231 -16.30 19.39 -2.77
CA GLY A 231 -17.47 19.76 -3.58
C GLY A 231 -17.30 19.49 -5.08
N SER A 232 -18.40 19.66 -5.83
CA SER A 232 -18.33 19.71 -7.29
C SER A 232 -17.53 20.94 -7.72
N TRP A 233 -16.90 20.87 -8.90
CA TRP A 233 -16.19 22.00 -9.49
C TRP A 233 -17.09 23.24 -9.67
N ASP A 234 -18.37 23.00 -9.93
CA ASP A 234 -19.38 24.06 -10.07
C ASP A 234 -19.65 24.78 -8.73
N ASP A 235 -19.67 24.03 -7.62
CA ASP A 235 -19.89 24.59 -6.28
C ASP A 235 -18.70 25.45 -5.83
N GLU A 236 -17.47 25.04 -6.17
CA GLU A 236 -16.25 25.81 -5.88
C GLU A 236 -16.20 27.12 -6.69
N LEU A 237 -16.61 27.08 -7.96
CA LEU A 237 -16.72 28.27 -8.81
C LEU A 237 -17.76 29.27 -8.29
N GLU A 238 -18.89 28.80 -7.77
CA GLU A 238 -19.89 29.67 -7.16
C GLU A 238 -19.40 30.31 -5.86
N ARG A 239 -18.69 29.57 -5.01
CA ARG A 239 -18.07 30.11 -3.79
C ARG A 239 -17.04 31.18 -4.13
N PHE A 240 -16.15 30.92 -5.09
CA PHE A 240 -15.13 31.88 -5.51
C PHE A 240 -15.74 33.18 -6.10
N LYS A 241 -16.86 33.06 -6.83
CA LYS A 241 -17.59 34.23 -7.35
C LYS A 241 -18.33 35.00 -6.26
N LYS A 242 -18.75 34.35 -5.17
CA LYS A 242 -19.38 34.99 -4.01
C LYS A 242 -18.36 35.67 -3.09
N GLU A 243 -17.17 35.11 -2.93
CA GLU A 243 -16.12 35.68 -2.06
C GLU A 243 -15.43 36.91 -2.67
N ASN A 244 -15.46 37.06 -4.01
CA ASN A 244 -14.88 38.20 -4.72
C ASN A 244 -15.91 39.28 -5.11
N LYS A 245 -17.06 39.33 -4.42
CA LYS A 245 -18.07 40.39 -4.52
C LYS A 245 -18.21 41.11 -3.20
#